data_AF-A0A7M4A4B3-F1
#
_entry.id   AF-A0A7M4A4B3-F1
#
_cell.length_a   1.000
_cell.length_b   1.000
_cell.length_c   1.000
_cell.angle_alpha   90.00
_cell.angle_beta   90.00
_cell.angle_gamma   90.00
#
_symmetry.space_group_name_H-M   'P 1'
#
loop_
_entity.id
_entity.type
_entity.pdbx_description
1 polymer ?
#
loop_
_entity_poly.entity_id
_entity_poly.type
_entity_poly.pdbx_seq_one_letter_code
_entity_poly.pdbx_strand_id
1 'polypeptide(L)'
;ATSQYGRVHQLLGLFNTAVQQNTNDHFKPWVKRHPGWLAIESKMRKPPVSETFIFMLITVPILFGVIILSNFLAGEGLGAFCLTSIVIFIAVIAGMRFTKNMFRTINRPAFNLLRAMNFESSSGYNVISEDIRTSVLYMYILQRKPVAWQERMLIIIDEDNKLPKNWKLELPDFESHLDEIGYIEDGETPFWETDSAEPYEEE
;
A
#
# COMPACT_ATOMS: atom_id res chain seq x y z
N ALA A 1 -12.25 26.60 2.12
CA ALA A 1 -10.78 26.71 2.22
C ALA A 1 -10.07 25.55 2.97
N THR A 2 -10.76 24.69 3.72
CA THR A 2 -10.14 23.63 4.58
C THR A 2 -9.71 22.33 3.87
N SER A 3 -10.11 22.10 2.61
CA SER A 3 -9.84 20.84 1.89
C SER A 3 -8.42 20.73 1.30
N GLN A 4 -7.77 21.84 1.00
CA GLN A 4 -6.44 21.85 0.37
C GLN A 4 -5.33 21.56 1.38
N TYR A 5 -5.33 22.26 2.52
CA TYR A 5 -4.37 22.01 3.62
C TYR A 5 -4.39 20.55 4.10
N GLY A 6 -5.57 19.95 4.24
CA GLY A 6 -5.69 18.53 4.59
C GLY A 6 -5.05 17.58 3.56
N ARG A 7 -5.17 17.88 2.26
CA ARG A 7 -4.52 17.09 1.20
C ARG A 7 -3.01 17.27 1.23
N VAL A 8 -2.51 18.49 1.44
CA VAL A 8 -1.08 18.77 1.53
C VAL A 8 -0.46 17.99 2.70
N HIS A 9 -1.07 18.02 3.89
CA HIS A 9 -0.57 17.24 5.03
C HIS A 9 -0.61 15.72 4.79
N GLN A 10 -1.64 15.20 4.11
CA GLN A 10 -1.69 13.80 3.73
C GLN A 10 -0.56 13.43 2.76
N LEU A 11 -0.32 14.26 1.75
CA LEU A 11 0.77 14.06 0.78
C LEU A 11 2.13 14.12 1.45
N LEU A 12 2.36 15.10 2.32
CA LEU A 12 3.59 15.24 3.08
C LEU A 12 3.82 14.04 4.01
N GLY A 13 2.77 13.55 4.66
CA GLY A 13 2.82 12.32 5.45
C GLY A 13 3.20 11.11 4.60
N LEU A 14 2.61 10.95 3.41
CA LEU A 14 2.95 9.88 2.48
C LEU A 14 4.39 9.99 1.99
N PHE A 15 4.83 11.19 1.60
CA PHE A 15 6.20 11.46 1.17
C PHE A 15 7.20 11.10 2.27
N ASN A 16 7.01 11.60 3.49
CA ASN A 16 7.90 11.29 4.61
C ASN A 16 7.95 9.79 4.90
N THR A 17 6.80 9.09 4.84
CA THR A 17 6.79 7.63 5.02
C THR A 17 7.48 6.88 3.87
N ALA A 18 7.46 7.42 2.65
CA ALA A 18 8.14 6.84 1.50
C ALA A 18 9.65 7.08 1.56
N VAL A 19 10.10 8.27 1.99
CA VAL A 19 11.51 8.61 2.19
C VAL A 19 12.14 7.75 3.28
N GLN A 20 11.41 7.50 4.38
CA GLN A 20 11.89 6.66 5.48
C GLN A 20 11.82 5.16 5.18
N GLN A 21 11.17 4.73 4.09
CA GLN A 21 11.11 3.31 3.73
C GLN A 21 12.44 2.86 3.13
N ASN A 22 12.99 1.77 3.68
CA ASN A 22 14.19 1.15 3.14
C ASN A 22 13.94 0.70 1.69
N THR A 23 14.63 1.31 0.75
CA THR A 23 14.55 1.00 -0.69
C THR A 23 14.90 -0.46 -1.02
N ASN A 24 15.66 -1.12 -0.14
CA ASN A 24 16.03 -2.54 -0.26
C ASN A 24 14.91 -3.51 0.14
N ASP A 25 13.90 -3.08 0.90
CA ASP A 25 12.76 -3.93 1.28
C ASP A 25 11.69 -4.02 0.19
N HIS A 26 11.75 -3.15 -0.82
CA HIS A 26 10.79 -3.13 -1.91
C HIS A 26 10.98 -4.31 -2.85
N PHE A 27 9.88 -5.02 -3.11
CA PHE A 27 9.88 -6.08 -4.10
C PHE A 27 10.25 -5.57 -5.50
N LYS A 28 11.33 -6.14 -6.05
CA LYS A 28 11.88 -5.90 -7.38
C LYS A 28 11.61 -7.12 -8.28
N PRO A 29 10.58 -7.11 -9.14
CA PRO A 29 10.21 -8.26 -9.95
C PRO A 29 11.33 -8.77 -10.87
N TRP A 30 12.11 -7.87 -11.46
CA TRP A 30 13.22 -8.24 -12.37
C TRP A 30 14.36 -9.01 -11.69
N VAL A 31 14.44 -9.02 -10.35
CA VAL A 31 15.45 -9.77 -9.60
C VAL A 31 14.91 -11.15 -9.24
N LYS A 32 15.35 -12.19 -9.96
CA LYS A 32 14.87 -13.58 -9.76
C LYS A 32 15.06 -14.13 -8.33
N ARG A 33 16.13 -13.72 -7.65
CA ARG A 33 16.45 -14.18 -6.27
C ARG A 33 15.93 -13.26 -5.17
N HIS A 34 15.00 -12.35 -5.48
CA HIS A 34 14.44 -11.45 -4.48
C HIS A 34 13.59 -12.23 -3.45
N PRO A 35 13.73 -11.99 -2.13
CA PRO A 35 12.99 -12.73 -1.08
C PRO A 35 11.47 -12.63 -1.22
N GLY A 36 10.98 -11.57 -1.85
CA GLY A 36 9.56 -11.41 -2.18
C GLY A 36 8.97 -12.50 -3.08
N TRP A 37 9.77 -13.18 -3.91
CA TRP A 37 9.30 -14.33 -4.70
C TRP A 37 8.97 -15.52 -3.81
N LEU A 38 9.83 -15.84 -2.84
CA LEU A 38 9.58 -16.90 -1.86
C LEU A 38 8.34 -16.60 -1.00
N ALA A 39 8.13 -15.33 -0.64
CA ALA A 39 6.94 -14.91 0.08
C ALA A 39 5.65 -15.14 -0.74
N ILE A 40 5.69 -14.88 -2.05
CA ILE A 40 4.57 -15.17 -2.97
C ILE A 40 4.32 -16.68 -3.03
N GLU A 41 5.36 -17.48 -3.30
CA GLU A 41 5.28 -18.93 -3.44
C GLU A 41 4.66 -19.59 -2.19
N SER A 42 5.03 -19.14 -0.99
CA SER A 42 4.49 -19.66 0.26
C SER A 42 2.99 -19.37 0.48
N LYS A 43 2.42 -18.38 -0.21
CA LYS A 43 1.03 -17.91 -0.02
C LYS A 43 0.15 -17.96 -1.27
N MET A 44 0.67 -18.40 -2.42
CA MET A 44 -0.01 -18.37 -3.72
C MET A 44 -1.26 -19.27 -3.82
N ARG A 45 -1.40 -20.26 -2.93
CA ARG A 45 -2.51 -21.24 -2.95
C ARG A 45 -3.82 -20.71 -2.35
N LYS A 46 -3.85 -19.49 -1.81
CA LYS A 46 -5.02 -18.89 -1.17
C LYS A 46 -5.33 -17.52 -1.78
N PRO A 47 -6.61 -17.12 -1.88
CA PRO A 47 -6.97 -15.77 -2.30
C PRO A 47 -6.52 -14.73 -1.27
N PRO A 48 -6.35 -13.47 -1.68
CA PRO A 48 -6.04 -12.38 -0.77
C PRO A 48 -7.19 -12.20 0.23
N VAL A 49 -6.84 -11.88 1.47
CA VAL A 49 -7.79 -11.76 2.57
C VAL A 49 -8.44 -10.37 2.54
N SER A 50 -9.77 -10.27 2.66
CA SER A 50 -10.46 -8.98 2.72
C SER A 50 -10.31 -8.31 4.08
N GLU A 51 -10.32 -6.97 4.10
CA GLU A 51 -10.25 -6.18 5.34
C GLU A 51 -11.41 -6.51 6.29
N THR A 52 -12.63 -6.61 5.74
CA THR A 52 -13.83 -6.98 6.50
C THR A 52 -13.69 -8.36 7.15
N PHE A 53 -13.09 -9.33 6.45
CA PHE A 53 -12.88 -10.66 7.02
C PHE A 53 -11.93 -10.62 8.22
N ILE A 54 -10.84 -9.86 8.12
CA ILE A 54 -9.88 -9.68 9.22
C ILE A 54 -10.55 -8.98 10.40
N PHE A 55 -11.34 -7.93 10.14
CA PHE A 55 -12.08 -7.21 11.15
C PHE A 55 -13.07 -8.12 11.88
N MET A 56 -13.83 -8.94 11.14
CA MET A 56 -14.76 -9.89 11.73
C MET A 56 -14.06 -11.01 12.50
N LEU A 57 -12.89 -11.46 12.06
CA LEU A 57 -12.16 -12.52 12.74
C LEU A 57 -11.58 -12.07 14.09
N ILE A 58 -11.21 -10.80 14.22
CA ILE A 58 -10.42 -10.32 15.36
C ILE A 58 -11.17 -9.30 16.19
N THR A 59 -11.67 -8.24 15.57
CA THR A 59 -12.35 -7.17 16.31
C THR A 59 -13.69 -7.64 16.86
N VAL A 60 -14.46 -8.44 16.12
CA VAL A 60 -15.79 -8.89 16.57
C VAL A 60 -15.73 -9.79 17.82
N PRO A 61 -14.86 -10.82 17.91
CA PRO A 61 -14.70 -11.58 19.15
C PRO A 61 -14.26 -10.73 20.34
N ILE A 62 -13.39 -9.73 20.11
CA ILE A 62 -12.97 -8.78 21.15
C ILE A 62 -14.17 -7.96 21.64
N LEU A 63 -14.97 -7.41 20.73
CA LEU A 63 -16.17 -6.64 21.08
C LEU A 63 -17.17 -7.49 21.86
N PHE A 64 -17.37 -8.74 21.43
CA PHE A 64 -18.23 -9.67 22.15
C PHE A 64 -17.73 -9.94 23.57
N GLY A 65 -16.42 -10.14 23.74
CA GLY A 65 -15.78 -10.27 25.06
C GLY A 65 -15.98 -9.04 25.93
N VAL A 66 -15.84 -7.83 25.37
CA VAL A 66 -16.09 -6.56 26.08
C VAL A 66 -17.54 -6.47 26.55
N ILE A 67 -18.51 -6.87 25.73
CA ILE A 67 -19.93 -6.84 26.10
C ILE A 67 -20.24 -7.82 27.24
N ILE A 68 -19.73 -9.06 27.16
CA ILE A 68 -19.93 -10.05 28.24
C ILE A 68 -19.30 -9.55 29.54
N LEU A 69 -18.06 -9.07 29.48
CA LEU A 69 -17.34 -8.59 30.65
C LEU A 69 -18.00 -7.35 31.25
N SER A 70 -18.50 -6.45 30.40
CA SER A 70 -19.33 -5.31 30.78
C SER A 70 -20.57 -5.74 31.57
N ASN A 71 -21.32 -6.74 31.08
CA ASN A 71 -22.50 -7.25 31.78
C ASN A 71 -22.16 -7.90 33.13
N PHE A 72 -20.94 -8.42 33.29
CA PHE A 72 -20.49 -9.02 34.54
C PHE A 72 -19.99 -8.00 35.57
N LEU A 73 -19.26 -6.95 35.15
CA LEU A 73 -18.66 -5.95 36.06
C LEU A 73 -19.53 -4.72 36.28
N ALA A 74 -20.26 -4.26 35.26
CA ALA A 74 -20.99 -3.01 35.30
C ALA A 74 -22.45 -3.30 35.69
N GLY A 75 -22.84 -2.88 36.89
CA GLY A 75 -24.22 -3.01 37.38
C GLY A 75 -25.23 -2.23 36.54
N GLU A 76 -26.52 -2.42 36.81
CA GLU A 76 -27.60 -1.76 36.09
C GLU A 76 -27.66 -0.25 36.41
N GLY A 77 -27.34 0.60 35.43
CA GLY A 77 -27.43 2.05 35.59
C GLY A 77 -26.99 2.85 34.35
N LEU A 78 -27.47 4.09 34.23
CA LEU A 78 -27.15 4.98 33.10
C LEU A 78 -25.64 5.29 32.99
N GLY A 79 -24.94 5.40 34.11
CA GLY A 79 -23.49 5.64 34.14
C GLY A 79 -22.68 4.45 33.61
N ALA A 80 -23.10 3.23 33.95
CA ALA A 80 -22.51 2.00 33.44
C ALA A 80 -22.70 1.89 31.92
N PHE A 81 -23.89 2.22 31.41
CA PHE A 81 -24.17 2.25 29.98
C PHE A 81 -23.29 3.26 29.21
N CYS A 82 -23.06 4.45 29.79
CA CYS A 82 -22.22 5.47 29.16
C CYS A 82 -20.75 5.03 29.07
N LEU A 83 -20.19 4.50 30.16
CA LEU A 83 -18.79 4.03 30.16
C LEU A 83 -18.57 2.87 29.20
N THR A 84 -19.50 1.92 29.14
CA THR A 84 -19.37 0.73 28.27
C THR A 84 -19.46 1.11 26.80
N SER A 85 -20.31 2.09 26.45
CA SER A 85 -20.38 2.66 25.11
C SER A 85 -19.05 3.32 24.69
N ILE A 86 -18.41 4.09 25.59
CA ILE A 86 -17.11 4.71 25.33
C ILE A 86 -16.03 3.64 25.11
N VAL A 87 -16.01 2.60 25.94
CA VAL A 87 -15.05 1.50 25.81
C VAL A 87 -15.22 0.77 24.48
N ILE A 88 -16.46 0.47 24.08
CA ILE A 88 -16.77 -0.14 22.77
C ILE A 88 -16.29 0.77 21.64
N PHE A 89 -16.56 2.07 21.71
CA PHE A 89 -16.14 3.02 20.68
C PHE A 89 -14.61 3.05 20.51
N ILE A 90 -13.87 3.11 21.61
CA ILE A 90 -12.40 3.04 21.59
C ILE A 90 -11.93 1.70 21.00
N ALA A 91 -12.54 0.59 21.40
CA ALA A 91 -12.20 -0.74 20.88
C ALA A 91 -12.43 -0.86 19.37
N VAL A 92 -13.52 -0.29 18.84
CA VAL A 92 -13.80 -0.27 17.39
C VAL A 92 -12.76 0.56 16.64
N ILE A 93 -12.42 1.76 17.12
CA ILE A 93 -11.40 2.61 16.48
C ILE A 93 -10.04 1.92 16.47
N ALA A 94 -9.63 1.37 17.61
CA ALA A 94 -8.38 0.62 17.74
C ALA A 94 -8.38 -0.61 16.82
N GLY A 95 -9.49 -1.37 16.80
CA GLY A 95 -9.68 -2.53 15.95
C GLY A 95 -9.60 -2.21 14.46
N MET A 96 -10.20 -1.11 14.00
CA MET A 96 -10.09 -0.65 12.61
C MET A 96 -8.63 -0.33 12.25
N ARG A 97 -7.91 0.40 13.11
CA ARG A 97 -6.50 0.74 12.87
C ARG A 97 -5.61 -0.51 12.80
N PHE A 98 -5.81 -1.44 13.74
CA PHE A 98 -5.09 -2.71 13.77
C PHE A 98 -5.37 -3.57 12.54
N THR A 99 -6.65 -3.70 12.16
CA THR A 99 -7.10 -4.44 10.98
C THR A 99 -6.42 -3.91 9.72
N LYS A 100 -6.37 -2.58 9.52
CA LYS A 100 -5.71 -1.97 8.35
C LYS A 100 -4.22 -2.31 8.27
N ASN A 101 -3.51 -2.22 9.40
CA ASN A 101 -2.08 -2.55 9.45
C ASN A 101 -1.84 -4.02 9.13
N MET A 102 -2.66 -4.91 9.70
CA MET A 102 -2.51 -6.33 9.49
C MET A 102 -2.95 -6.78 8.09
N PHE A 103 -4.00 -6.19 7.53
CA PHE A 103 -4.40 -6.37 6.13
C PHE A 103 -3.23 -6.09 5.20
N ARG A 104 -2.53 -4.96 5.40
CA ARG A 104 -1.34 -4.62 4.62
C ARG A 104 -0.27 -5.69 4.75
N THR A 105 0.05 -6.13 5.97
CA THR A 105 1.10 -7.12 6.25
C THR A 105 0.79 -8.50 5.69
N ILE A 106 -0.43 -9.01 5.91
CA ILE A 106 -0.85 -10.35 5.45
C ILE A 106 -0.90 -10.41 3.93
N ASN A 107 -1.40 -9.35 3.28
CA ASN A 107 -1.54 -9.29 1.83
C ASN A 107 -0.27 -8.76 1.12
N ARG A 108 0.86 -8.54 1.82
CA ARG A 108 2.14 -8.17 1.17
C ARG A 108 2.49 -9.08 -0.02
N PRO A 109 2.36 -10.43 0.07
CA PRO A 109 2.63 -11.31 -1.07
C PRO A 109 1.70 -11.06 -2.26
N ALA A 110 0.41 -10.82 -2.01
CA ALA A 110 -0.55 -10.47 -3.06
C ALA A 110 -0.20 -9.14 -3.75
N PHE A 111 0.21 -8.12 -2.99
CA PHE A 111 0.67 -6.85 -3.56
C PHE A 111 1.98 -6.99 -4.35
N ASN A 112 2.90 -7.85 -3.88
CA ASN A 112 4.13 -8.15 -4.62
C ASN A 112 3.81 -8.86 -5.94
N LEU A 113 2.92 -9.85 -5.94
CA LEU A 113 2.50 -10.52 -7.17
C LEU A 113 1.82 -9.54 -8.14
N LEU A 114 0.94 -8.68 -7.64
CA LEU A 114 0.33 -7.61 -8.44
C LEU A 114 1.39 -6.69 -9.07
N ARG A 115 2.45 -6.37 -8.33
CA ARG A 115 3.58 -5.59 -8.85
C ARG A 115 4.34 -6.34 -9.95
N ALA A 116 4.56 -7.64 -9.80
CA ALA A 116 5.15 -8.47 -10.85
C ALA A 116 4.27 -8.52 -12.10
N MET A 117 2.96 -8.70 -11.94
CA MET A 117 1.99 -8.70 -13.04
C MET A 117 1.98 -7.36 -13.78
N ASN A 118 2.00 -6.23 -13.04
CA ASN A 118 2.09 -4.91 -13.66
C ASN A 118 3.40 -4.75 -14.43
N PHE A 119 4.52 -5.19 -13.84
CA PHE A 119 5.83 -5.16 -14.49
C PHE A 119 5.84 -5.94 -15.82
N GLU A 120 5.31 -7.15 -15.83
CA GLU A 120 5.17 -7.97 -17.04
C GLU A 120 4.27 -7.28 -18.07
N SER A 121 3.15 -6.70 -17.65
CA SER A 121 2.21 -6.02 -18.57
C SER A 121 2.79 -4.76 -19.22
N SER A 122 3.63 -4.04 -18.49
CA SER A 122 4.29 -2.83 -18.97
C SER A 122 5.52 -3.14 -19.82
N SER A 123 6.34 -4.11 -19.41
CA SER A 123 7.60 -4.43 -20.08
C SER A 123 7.46 -5.40 -21.26
N GLY A 124 6.40 -6.21 -21.28
CA GLY A 124 6.23 -7.27 -22.29
C GLY A 124 7.14 -8.47 -22.07
N TYR A 125 7.92 -8.51 -20.99
CA TYR A 125 8.79 -9.64 -20.67
C TYR A 125 8.17 -10.58 -19.65
N ASN A 126 8.23 -11.88 -19.95
CA ASN A 126 7.84 -12.94 -19.03
C ASN A 126 8.84 -13.03 -17.86
N VAL A 127 8.34 -12.79 -16.64
CA VAL A 127 9.12 -12.89 -15.40
C VAL A 127 8.51 -13.87 -14.40
N ILE A 128 7.19 -14.03 -14.40
CA ILE A 128 6.47 -14.88 -13.43
C ILE A 128 6.57 -16.35 -13.86
N SER A 129 6.95 -17.24 -12.94
CA SER A 129 7.01 -18.69 -13.21
C SER A 129 5.63 -19.31 -13.43
N GLU A 130 5.58 -20.39 -14.23
CA GLU A 130 4.35 -21.11 -14.55
C GLU A 130 3.60 -21.62 -13.31
N ASP A 131 4.32 -22.07 -12.28
CA ASP A 131 3.73 -22.51 -11.01
C ASP A 131 2.94 -21.39 -10.31
N ILE A 132 3.46 -20.15 -10.35
CA ILE A 132 2.77 -19.00 -9.78
C ILE A 132 1.59 -18.60 -10.66
N ARG A 133 1.68 -18.74 -11.99
CA ARG A 133 0.58 -18.40 -12.92
C ARG A 133 -0.65 -19.29 -12.75
N THR A 134 -0.43 -20.58 -12.53
CA THR A 134 -1.52 -21.55 -12.29
C THR A 134 -2.10 -21.46 -10.87
N SER A 135 -1.50 -20.64 -10.01
CA SER A 135 -1.94 -20.48 -8.63
C SER A 135 -3.31 -19.79 -8.50
N VAL A 136 -4.02 -20.12 -7.42
CA VAL A 136 -5.30 -19.50 -7.06
C VAL A 136 -5.16 -17.98 -6.90
N LEU A 137 -4.06 -17.52 -6.31
CA LEU A 137 -3.80 -16.11 -6.08
C LEU A 137 -3.66 -15.33 -7.40
N TYR A 138 -2.89 -15.87 -8.35
CA TYR A 138 -2.71 -15.24 -9.66
C TYR A 138 -4.03 -15.16 -10.42
N MET A 139 -4.76 -16.27 -10.50
CA MET A 139 -6.06 -16.33 -11.17
C MET A 139 -7.07 -15.36 -10.55
N TYR A 140 -7.12 -15.29 -9.22
CA TYR A 140 -8.01 -14.37 -8.50
C TYR A 140 -7.73 -12.90 -8.83
N ILE A 141 -6.45 -12.52 -8.95
CA ILE A 141 -6.07 -11.15 -9.32
C ILE A 141 -6.40 -10.87 -10.79
N LEU A 142 -6.07 -11.83 -11.69
CA LEU A 142 -6.31 -11.72 -13.13
C LEU A 142 -7.79 -11.51 -13.46
N GLN A 143 -8.68 -12.31 -12.87
CA GLN A 143 -10.14 -12.25 -13.11
C GLN A 143 -10.76 -10.89 -12.77
N ARG A 144 -10.13 -10.11 -11.89
CA ARG A 144 -10.60 -8.77 -11.48
C ARG A 144 -10.10 -7.65 -12.37
N LYS A 145 -9.23 -7.94 -13.34
CA LYS A 145 -8.70 -6.96 -14.30
C LYS A 145 -9.61 -6.84 -15.53
N PRO A 146 -9.59 -5.69 -16.23
CA PRO A 146 -10.33 -5.53 -17.49
C PRO A 146 -9.92 -6.56 -18.53
N VAL A 147 -10.84 -6.94 -19.43
CA VAL A 147 -10.62 -7.98 -20.45
C VAL A 147 -9.40 -7.68 -21.33
N ALA A 148 -9.25 -6.43 -21.80
CA ALA A 148 -8.09 -6.03 -22.60
C ALA A 148 -6.74 -6.26 -21.87
N TRP A 149 -6.72 -6.12 -20.54
CA TRP A 149 -5.53 -6.39 -19.75
C TRP A 149 -5.25 -7.90 -19.67
N GLN A 150 -6.31 -8.71 -19.55
CA GLN A 150 -6.20 -10.18 -19.54
C GLN A 150 -5.69 -10.70 -20.89
N GLU A 151 -6.27 -10.23 -22.00
CA GLU A 151 -5.86 -10.61 -23.36
C GLU A 151 -4.40 -10.26 -23.63
N ARG A 152 -3.98 -9.03 -23.27
CA ARG A 152 -2.57 -8.62 -23.37
C ARG A 152 -1.66 -9.54 -22.57
N MET A 153 -2.07 -9.95 -21.37
CA MET A 153 -1.26 -10.88 -20.59
C MET A 153 -1.15 -12.24 -21.24
N LEU A 154 -2.23 -12.75 -21.83
CA LEU A 154 -2.20 -14.02 -22.56
C LEU A 154 -1.26 -13.95 -23.77
N ILE A 155 -1.25 -12.83 -24.51
CA ILE A 155 -0.31 -12.62 -25.62
C ILE A 155 1.14 -12.63 -25.13
N ILE A 156 1.46 -11.89 -24.06
CA ILE A 156 2.82 -11.85 -23.49
C ILE A 156 3.27 -13.24 -22.99
N ILE A 157 2.34 -14.02 -22.45
CA ILE A 157 2.59 -15.40 -22.00
C ILE A 157 2.90 -16.29 -23.20
N ASP A 158 2.14 -16.18 -24.29
CA ASP A 158 2.30 -16.98 -25.50
C ASP A 158 3.63 -16.66 -26.21
N GLU A 159 4.06 -15.40 -26.19
CA GLU A 159 5.34 -14.98 -26.77
C GLU A 159 6.57 -15.47 -25.97
N ASP A 160 6.43 -15.81 -24.67
CA ASP A 160 7.50 -16.24 -23.75
C ASP A 160 8.82 -15.42 -23.83
N ASN A 161 8.71 -14.11 -24.03
CA ASN A 161 9.88 -13.24 -24.13
C ASN A 161 10.59 -13.09 -22.78
N LYS A 162 11.74 -13.75 -22.61
CA LYS A 162 12.49 -13.73 -21.34
C LYS A 162 13.22 -12.41 -21.13
N LEU A 163 13.23 -11.95 -19.87
CA LEU A 163 13.97 -10.76 -19.48
C LEU A 163 15.48 -10.91 -19.79
N PRO A 164 16.13 -9.95 -20.48
CA PRO A 164 17.56 -10.01 -20.77
C PRO A 164 18.39 -9.91 -19.49
N LYS A 165 19.56 -10.57 -19.46
CA LYS A 165 20.41 -10.64 -18.26
C LYS A 165 20.91 -9.27 -17.77
N ASN A 166 21.05 -8.30 -18.67
CA ASN A 166 21.54 -6.95 -18.38
C ASN A 166 20.42 -5.91 -18.25
N TRP A 167 19.18 -6.36 -18.01
CA TRP A 167 18.06 -5.46 -17.87
C TRP A 167 18.26 -4.51 -16.67
N LYS A 168 18.11 -3.22 -16.91
CA LYS A 168 18.17 -2.15 -15.90
C LYS A 168 16.94 -1.27 -16.06
N LEU A 169 16.46 -0.73 -14.95
CA LEU A 169 15.41 0.27 -14.99
C LEU A 169 16.03 1.58 -15.46
N GLU A 170 15.57 2.07 -16.61
CA GLU A 170 15.88 3.41 -17.09
C GLU A 170 14.88 4.37 -16.46
N LEU A 171 15.36 5.21 -15.54
CA LEU A 171 14.58 6.32 -15.01
C LEU A 171 14.87 7.55 -15.85
N PRO A 172 13.87 8.40 -16.11
CA PRO A 172 14.13 9.70 -16.73
C PRO A 172 15.08 10.49 -15.86
N ASP A 173 15.92 11.30 -16.49
CA ASP A 173 16.78 12.22 -15.78
C ASP A 173 15.95 13.36 -15.21
N PHE A 174 15.74 13.33 -13.90
CA PHE A 174 14.98 14.34 -13.19
C PHE A 174 15.75 15.65 -13.05
N GLU A 175 17.06 15.67 -13.26
CA GLU A 175 17.92 16.86 -13.12
C GLU A 175 18.11 17.62 -14.44
N SER A 176 17.61 17.06 -15.55
CA SER A 176 17.72 17.66 -16.89
C SER A 176 17.17 19.10 -17.02
N HIS A 177 16.29 19.54 -16.11
CA HIS A 177 15.73 20.89 -16.08
C HIS A 177 16.66 21.94 -15.43
N LEU A 178 17.71 21.51 -14.73
CA LEU A 178 18.70 22.40 -14.10
C LEU A 178 19.58 23.10 -15.14
N ASP A 179 19.77 22.48 -16.31
CA ASP A 179 20.56 23.04 -17.41
C ASP A 179 19.87 24.24 -18.07
N GLU A 180 18.54 24.33 -18.02
CA GLU A 180 17.74 25.41 -18.62
C GLU A 180 17.49 26.58 -17.65
N ILE A 181 17.38 26.30 -16.36
CA ILE A 181 17.05 27.29 -15.31
C ILE A 181 18.31 27.87 -14.65
N GLY A 182 19.48 27.26 -14.88
CA GLY A 182 20.68 27.53 -14.10
C GLY A 182 20.57 26.92 -12.70
N TYR A 183 21.70 26.53 -12.11
CA TYR A 183 21.74 26.12 -10.71
C TYR A 183 21.15 27.25 -9.86
N ILE A 184 19.95 27.04 -9.30
CA ILE A 184 19.48 27.88 -8.21
C ILE A 184 20.42 27.50 -7.07
N GLU A 185 21.40 28.36 -6.76
CA GLU A 185 22.19 28.20 -5.56
C GLU A 185 21.19 28.02 -4.41
N ASP A 186 21.25 26.86 -3.76
CA ASP A 186 20.59 26.62 -2.48
C ASP A 186 21.21 27.63 -1.51
N GLY A 187 20.69 28.87 -1.52
CA GLY A 187 20.89 29.79 -0.42
C GLY A 187 20.56 29.02 0.85
N GLU A 188 21.40 29.16 1.87
CA GLU A 188 21.52 28.33 3.08
C GLU A 188 20.21 28.16 3.90
N THR A 189 19.09 28.67 3.42
CA THR A 189 17.74 28.57 3.96
C THR A 189 16.78 28.05 2.88
N PRO A 190 16.17 26.86 3.06
CA PRO A 190 15.05 26.42 2.24
C PRO A 190 13.99 27.52 2.15
N PHE A 191 13.42 27.77 0.97
CA PHE A 191 12.39 28.81 0.76
C PHE A 191 11.22 28.76 1.76
N TRP A 192 10.93 27.59 2.34
CA TRP A 192 9.91 27.37 3.37
C TRP A 192 10.30 27.89 4.77
N GLU A 193 11.54 28.34 4.96
CA GLU A 193 12.12 28.83 6.20
C GLU A 193 12.23 30.37 6.23
N THR A 194 11.95 31.06 5.12
CA THR A 194 11.91 32.52 5.06
C THR A 194 10.58 33.04 5.62
N ASP A 195 10.54 33.19 6.94
CA ASP A 195 9.46 33.79 7.71
C ASP A 195 9.39 35.32 7.46
N SER A 196 8.92 35.73 6.28
CA SER A 196 8.40 37.08 6.06
C SER A 196 7.39 37.07 4.91
N ALA A 197 6.16 36.70 5.23
CA ALA A 197 5.02 37.02 4.40
C ALA A 197 4.91 38.55 4.32
N GLU A 198 5.39 39.15 3.23
CA GLU A 198 5.00 40.53 2.92
C GLU A 198 3.48 40.54 2.67
N PRO A 199 2.72 41.46 3.28
CA PRO A 199 1.30 41.58 3.03
C PRO A 199 1.12 41.92 1.54
N TYR A 200 0.39 41.07 0.82
CA TYR A 200 -0.13 41.44 -0.50
C TYR A 200 -1.07 42.64 -0.30
N GLU A 201 -0.69 43.82 -0.79
CA GLU A 201 -1.62 44.92 -0.95
C GLU A 201 -2.56 44.59 -2.12
N GLU A 202 -3.86 44.53 -1.83
CA GLU A 202 -4.91 44.43 -2.84
C GLU A 202 -5.06 45.81 -3.51
N GLU A 203 -4.77 45.89 -4.82
CA GLU A 203 -5.39 46.87 -5.73
C GLU A 203 -6.60 46.26 -6.45
#